data_AF-A0A9P4P452-F1
#
_entry.id   AF-A0A9P4P452-F1
#
_cell.length_a   1.000
_cell.length_b   1.000
_cell.length_c   1.000
_cell.angle_alpha   90.00
_cell.angle_beta   90.00
_cell.angle_gamma   90.00
#
_symmetry.space_group_name_H-M   'P 1'
#
loop_
_entity.id
_entity.type
_entity.pdbx_description
1 polymer ?
#
loop_
_entity_poly.entity_id
_entity_poly.type
_entity_poly.pdbx_seq_one_letter_code
_entity_poly.pdbx_strand_id
1 'polypeptide(L)' 'MKISSEHGSDMLENTKRFSGATKFGVTSDALRLTVRSDAEYVKQAWEGSLKQLGVDQVDLYYCHRVDI' A
#
# COMPACT_ATOMS: atom_id res chain seq x y z
N MET A 1 -5.75 47.76 -12.56
CA MET A 1 -6.70 46.74 -13.07
C MET A 1 -6.32 45.40 -12.46
N LYS A 2 -7.13 44.90 -11.50
CA LYS A 2 -7.04 43.50 -11.04
C LYS A 2 -7.81 42.67 -12.06
N ILE A 3 -7.15 41.70 -12.68
CA ILE A 3 -7.85 40.56 -13.28
C ILE A 3 -7.61 39.39 -12.34
N SER A 4 -8.70 38.99 -11.68
CA SER A 4 -8.82 37.77 -10.89
C SER A 4 -9.04 36.58 -11.84
N SER A 5 -8.88 35.38 -11.28
CA SER A 5 -9.25 34.06 -11.84
C SER A 5 -8.33 33.55 -12.97
N GLU A 6 -7.79 32.34 -12.93
CA GLU A 6 -8.48 31.10 -12.53
C GLU A 6 -7.63 30.20 -11.62
N HIS A 7 -8.28 29.77 -10.54
CA HIS A 7 -7.89 28.61 -9.75
C HIS A 7 -8.15 27.37 -10.61
N GLY A 8 -7.15 26.51 -10.81
CA GLY A 8 -7.35 25.30 -11.60
C GLY A 8 -6.25 24.24 -11.54
N SER A 9 -5.30 24.32 -10.60
CA SER A 9 -4.21 23.32 -10.48
C SER A 9 -4.19 22.56 -9.16
N ASP A 10 -5.24 22.66 -8.33
CA ASP A 10 -5.23 22.18 -6.94
C ASP A 10 -6.15 20.97 -6.71
N MET A 11 -6.09 19.97 -7.59
CA MET A 11 -6.89 18.73 -7.53
C MET A 11 -6.06 17.45 -7.79
N LEU A 12 -4.73 17.53 -7.68
CA LEU A 12 -3.94 16.31 -7.46
C LEU A 12 -3.75 16.23 -5.95
N GLU A 13 -4.66 15.52 -5.28
CA GLU A 13 -4.47 15.10 -3.89
C GLU A 13 -3.01 14.69 -3.72
N ASN A 14 -2.37 15.27 -2.70
CA ASN A 14 -0.97 15.10 -2.36
C ASN A 14 -0.71 13.67 -1.85
N THR A 15 -0.96 12.67 -2.72
CA THR A 15 -0.91 11.24 -2.44
C THR A 15 0.53 10.87 -2.18
N LYS A 16 0.79 10.40 -0.97
CA LYS A 16 2.14 10.06 -0.53
C LYS A 16 2.48 8.71 -1.13
N ARG A 17 3.32 8.69 -2.16
CA ARG A 17 3.76 7.44 -2.84
C ARG A 17 5.12 6.99 -2.34
N PHE A 18 5.26 5.68 -2.10
CA PHE A 18 6.54 5.03 -1.80
C PHE A 18 7.16 4.43 -3.07
N SER A 19 8.32 4.95 -3.48
CA SER A 19 9.10 4.40 -4.59
C SER A 19 9.87 3.16 -4.14
N GLY A 20 9.16 2.02 -4.10
CA GLY A 20 9.71 0.74 -3.68
C GLY A 20 8.67 -0.37 -3.69
N ALA A 21 9.09 -1.54 -3.20
CA ALA A 21 8.25 -2.73 -3.15
C ALA A 21 7.88 -3.10 -1.71
N THR A 22 6.66 -3.60 -1.53
CA THR A 22 6.25 -4.30 -0.31
C THR A 22 5.72 -5.69 -0.65
N LYS A 23 5.69 -6.60 0.33
CA LYS A 23 5.34 -8.00 0.14
C LYS A 23 4.41 -8.51 1.22
N PHE A 24 3.59 -9.50 0.87
CA PHE A 24 2.67 -10.16 1.79
C PHE A 24 2.89 -11.68 1.76
N GLY A 25 2.18 -12.41 2.62
CA GLY A 25 2.09 -13.86 2.47
C GLY A 25 2.62 -14.65 3.66
N VAL A 26 3.21 -13.98 4.65
CA VAL A 26 3.71 -14.62 5.87
C VAL A 26 3.02 -13.99 7.07
N THR A 27 2.30 -14.82 7.83
CA THR A 27 1.73 -14.46 9.13
C THR A 27 2.46 -15.22 10.23
N SER A 28 2.70 -14.58 11.36
CA SER A 28 3.11 -15.27 12.58
C SER A 28 1.92 -15.45 13.52
N ASP A 29 1.58 -16.68 13.84
CA ASP A 29 0.89 -17.00 15.09
C ASP A 29 1.94 -17.23 16.19
N ALA A 30 1.56 -17.17 17.47
CA ALA A 30 2.46 -17.15 18.64
C ALA A 30 3.62 -18.17 18.61
N LEU A 31 3.53 -19.26 17.85
CA LEU A 31 4.59 -20.27 17.76
C LEU A 31 4.94 -20.67 16.32
N ARG A 32 4.22 -20.21 15.30
CA ARG A 32 4.41 -20.67 13.91
C ARG A 32 4.29 -19.58 12.87
N LEU A 33 5.13 -19.68 11.84
CA LEU A 33 4.95 -18.97 10.59
C LEU A 33 3.99 -19.76 9.71
N THR A 34 2.94 -19.09 9.25
CA THR A 34 1.94 -19.62 8.33
C THR A 34 2.00 -18.80 7.05
N VAL A 35 1.86 -19.48 5.91
CA VAL A 35 1.75 -18.81 4.61
C VAL A 35 0.28 -18.61 4.28
N ARG A 36 -0.11 -17.38 3.91
CA ARG A 36 -1.48 -17.03 3.53
C ARG A 36 -1.52 -16.21 2.26
N SER A 37 -2.28 -16.64 1.27
CA SER A 37 -2.46 -15.95 0.00
C SER A 37 -3.94 -15.78 -0.37
N ASP A 38 -4.84 -16.01 0.58
CA ASP A 38 -6.28 -15.84 0.37
C ASP A 38 -6.69 -14.36 0.25
N ALA A 39 -7.75 -14.09 -0.50
CA ALA A 39 -8.16 -12.74 -0.86
C ALA A 39 -8.48 -11.84 0.34
N GLU A 40 -8.97 -12.41 1.44
CA GLU A 40 -9.25 -11.66 2.67
C GLU A 40 -7.95 -11.17 3.31
N TYR A 41 -6.98 -12.08 3.48
CA TYR A 41 -5.69 -11.74 4.04
C TYR A 41 -4.89 -10.77 3.17
N VAL A 42 -4.93 -10.92 1.84
CA VAL A 42 -4.26 -9.98 0.92
C VAL A 42 -4.73 -8.55 1.15
N LYS A 43 -6.04 -8.33 1.33
CA LYS A 43 -6.60 -7.00 1.61
C LYS A 43 -6.15 -6.47 2.97
N GLN A 44 -6.21 -7.29 4.01
CA GLN A 44 -5.76 -6.91 5.35
C GLN A 44 -4.26 -6.55 5.36
N ALA A 45 -3.42 -7.35 4.71
CA ALA A 45 -1.99 -7.12 4.61
C ALA A 45 -1.65 -5.87 3.78
N TRP A 46 -2.42 -5.58 2.73
CA TRP A 46 -2.30 -4.36 1.95
C TRP A 46 -2.53 -3.11 2.80
N GLU A 47 -3.68 -3.04 3.48
CA GLU A 47 -4.04 -1.91 4.35
C GLU A 47 -3.01 -1.71 5.48
N GLY A 48 -2.56 -2.81 6.09
CA GLY A 48 -1.52 -2.78 7.11
C GLY A 48 -0.18 -2.24 6.58
N SER A 49 0.21 -2.63 5.37
CA SER A 49 1.46 -2.20 4.73
C SER A 49 1.44 -0.69 4.45
N LEU A 50 0.36 -0.19 3.84
CA LEU A 50 0.18 1.23 3.56
C LEU A 50 0.22 2.07 4.84
N LYS A 51 -0.48 1.62 5.89
CA LYS A 51 -0.51 2.29 7.18
C LYS A 51 0.88 2.35 7.84
N GLN A 52 1.65 1.25 7.81
CA GLN A 52 2.99 1.20 8.40
C GLN A 52 3.99 2.08 7.65
N LEU A 53 3.90 2.10 6.32
CA LEU A 53 4.72 2.96 5.46
C LEU A 53 4.25 4.43 5.48
N GLY A 54 3.01 4.68 5.92
CA GLY A 54 2.36 5.98 5.91
C GLY A 54 2.23 6.53 4.49
N VAL A 55 1.88 5.68 3.53
CA VAL A 55 1.77 6.00 2.09
C VAL A 55 0.44 5.50 1.55
N ASP A 56 -0.03 6.10 0.47
CA ASP A 56 -1.28 5.73 -0.19
C ASP A 56 -1.05 4.69 -1.30
N GLN A 57 0.19 4.63 -1.82
CA GLN A 57 0.56 3.73 -2.91
C GLN A 57 2.01 3.28 -2.81
N VAL A 58 2.28 2.08 -3.31
CA VAL A 58 3.63 1.52 -3.56
C VAL A 58 3.77 1.14 -5.03
N ASP A 59 5.00 1.05 -5.52
CA ASP A 59 5.26 0.68 -6.93
C ASP A 59 4.99 -0.79 -7.21
N LEU A 60 5.32 -1.66 -6.26
CA LEU A 60 5.18 -3.10 -6.40
C LEU A 60 4.66 -3.73 -5.11
N TYR A 61 3.62 -4.54 -5.24
CA TYR A 61 3.08 -5.38 -4.19
C TYR A 61 3.07 -6.84 -4.65
N TYR A 62 3.82 -7.71 -3.97
CA TYR A 62 4.01 -9.10 -4.41
C TYR A 62 3.89 -10.13 -3.29
N CYS A 63 3.56 -11.36 -3.64
CA CYS A 63 3.53 -12.46 -2.68
C CYS A 63 4.96 -12.91 -2.35
N HIS A 64 5.25 -13.07 -1.06
CA HIS A 64 6.57 -13.42 -0.54
C HIS A 64 6.94 -14.88 -0.80
N ARG A 65 5.96 -15.77 -0.98
CA ARG A 65 6.13 -17.21 -1.28
C ARG A 65 5.02 -17.67 -2.23
N VAL A 66 5.39 -18.41 -3.26
CA VAL A 66 4.47 -19.02 -4.25
C VAL A 66 4.74 -20.51 -4.42
N ASP A 67 5.75 -21.01 -3.72
CA ASP A 67 6.28 -22.37 -3.75
C ASP A 67 5.65 -23.30 -2.69
N ILE A 68 4.73 -22.78 -1.88
CA ILE A 68 3.99 -23.47 -0.81
C ILE A 68 2.51 -23.37 -1.15
#